data_AF-A0A1E8VZ55-F1
#
_entry.id   AF-A0A1E8VZ55-F1
#
_cell.length_a   1.000
_cell.length_b   1.000
_cell.length_c   1.000
_cell.angle_alpha   90.00
_cell.angle_beta   90.00
_cell.angle_gamma   90.00
#
_symmetry.space_group_name_H-M   'P 1'
#
loop_
_entity.id
_entity.type
_entity.pdbx_description
1 polymer ?
#
loop_
_entity_poly.entity_id
_entity_poly.type
_entity_poly.pdbx_seq_one_letter_code
_entity_poly.pdbx_strand_id
1 'polypeptide(L)' 'MNVTDNWNVAGLTVLTLSEPLPDGAWKSVAVDGEKFEALRPMYAGDISQVKNNPIGIRGEHGFTGKTIEFL' A
#
# COMPACT_ATOMS: atom_id res chain seq x y z
N MET A 1 4.88 -9.66 -3.77
CA MET A 1 3.67 -9.08 -4.39
C MET A 1 4.06 -7.80 -5.12
N ASN A 2 3.40 -7.40 -6.21
CA ASN A 2 3.79 -6.21 -6.97
C ASN A 2 2.86 -5.02 -6.70
N VAL A 3 3.41 -3.82 -6.65
CA VAL A 3 2.65 -2.57 -6.64
C VAL A 3 2.23 -2.25 -8.07
N THR A 4 0.93 -2.35 -8.36
CA THR A 4 0.37 -2.11 -9.70
C THR A 4 0.10 -0.64 -9.96
N ASP A 5 -0.13 0.13 -8.91
CA ASP A 5 -0.39 1.55 -8.95
C ASP A 5 -0.15 2.18 -7.58
N ASN A 6 0.11 3.49 -7.55
CA ASN A 6 0.15 4.25 -6.31
C ASN A 6 -0.39 5.67 -6.49
N TRP A 7 -0.84 6.26 -5.39
CA TRP A 7 -1.20 7.67 -5.36
C TRP A 7 -0.95 8.27 -3.97
N ASN A 8 -0.83 9.59 -3.93
CA ASN A 8 -0.60 10.33 -2.69
C ASN A 8 -1.89 11.00 -2.20
N VAL A 9 -2.16 10.89 -0.90
CA VAL A 9 -3.28 11.57 -0.23
C VAL A 9 -2.87 11.93 1.20
N ALA A 10 -2.94 13.21 1.56
CA ALA A 10 -2.70 13.70 2.93
C ALA A 10 -1.40 13.17 3.59
N GLY A 11 -0.29 13.10 2.84
CA GLY A 11 0.99 12.59 3.34
C GLY A 11 1.06 11.05 3.48
N LEU A 12 0.14 10.33 2.85
CA LEU A 12 0.11 8.89 2.73
C LEU A 12 0.25 8.49 1.27
N THR A 13 1.21 7.62 0.96
CA THR A 13 1.24 6.90 -0.31
C THR A 13 0.36 5.67 -0.19
N VAL A 14 -0.73 5.62 -0.94
CA VAL A 14 -1.60 4.45 -1.06
C VAL A 14 -1.12 3.59 -2.20
N LEU A 15 -0.95 2.30 -1.93
CA LEU A 15 -0.49 1.29 -2.88
C LEU A 15 -1.65 0.37 -3.25
N THR A 16 -1.80 0.13 -4.56
CA THR A 16 -2.62 -0.97 -5.06
C THR A 16 -1.71 -2.15 -5.35
N LEU A 17 -2.06 -3.31 -4.81
CA LEU A 17 -1.25 -4.52 -4.92
C LEU A 17 -1.85 -5.50 -5.94
N SER A 18 -0.99 -6.30 -6.56
CA SER A 18 -1.40 -7.30 -7.57
C SER A 18 -2.19 -8.47 -7.00
N GLU A 19 -2.13 -8.70 -5.69
CA GLU A 19 -2.70 -9.86 -5.02
C GLU A 19 -3.39 -9.43 -3.70
N PRO A 20 -4.27 -10.26 -3.11
CA PRO A 20 -4.90 -9.98 -1.83
C PRO A 20 -3.92 -9.87 -0.66
N LEU A 21 -4.27 -9.04 0.34
CA LEU A 21 -3.47 -8.93 1.55
C LEU A 21 -3.45 -10.26 2.31
N PRO A 22 -2.28 -10.70 2.82
CA PRO A 22 -2.20 -11.86 3.68
C PRO A 22 -2.88 -11.60 5.03
N ASP A 23 -3.51 -12.63 5.58
CA ASP A 23 -4.11 -12.56 6.91
C ASP A 23 -3.01 -12.35 7.97
N GLY A 24 -3.15 -11.31 8.78
CA GLY A 24 -2.28 -11.04 9.94
C GLY A 24 -0.92 -10.39 9.66
N ALA A 25 -0.30 -10.62 8.49
CA ALA A 25 1.07 -10.15 8.18
C ALA A 25 1.15 -8.81 7.42
N TRP A 26 0.04 -8.11 7.24
CA TRP A 26 -0.01 -6.93 6.35
C TRP A 26 0.57 -5.63 6.93
N LYS A 27 0.86 -5.55 8.24
CA LYS A 27 1.20 -4.30 8.95
C LYS A 27 2.66 -3.87 8.79
N SER A 28 3.52 -4.77 8.34
CA SER A 28 4.95 -4.52 8.16
C SER A 28 5.34 -4.99 6.77
N VAL A 29 5.98 -4.11 6.02
CA VAL A 29 6.35 -4.39 4.63
C VAL A 29 7.77 -3.96 4.35
N ALA A 30 8.44 -4.67 3.44
CA ALA A 30 9.69 -4.23 2.83
C ALA A 30 9.48 -3.91 1.35
N VAL A 31 10.01 -2.77 0.90
CA VAL A 31 10.08 -2.38 -0.51
C VAL A 31 11.55 -2.09 -0.81
N ASP A 32 12.13 -2.78 -1.79
CA ASP A 32 13.55 -2.68 -2.14
C ASP A 32 14.52 -2.85 -0.94
N GLY A 33 14.12 -3.63 0.07
CA GLY A 33 14.91 -3.87 1.28
C GLY A 33 14.74 -2.81 2.39
N GLU A 34 14.01 -1.72 2.14
CA GLU A 34 13.64 -0.74 3.15
C GLU A 34 12.33 -1.15 3.83
N LYS A 35 12.28 -1.05 5.16
CA LYS A 35 11.12 -1.47 5.97
C LYS A 35 10.19 -0.31 6.26
N PHE A 36 8.90 -0.55 6.12
CA PHE A 36 7.84 0.42 6.36
C PHE A 36 6.72 -0.17 7.22
N GLU A 37 6.11 0.68 8.03
CA GLU A 37 4.83 0.38 8.65
C GLU A 37 3.72 0.60 7.62
N ALA A 38 2.91 -0.43 7.40
CA ALA A 38 1.77 -0.37 6.51
C ALA A 38 0.48 -0.09 7.31
N LEU A 39 -0.28 0.86 6.80
CA LEU A 39 -1.56 1.29 7.34
C LEU A 39 -2.70 0.80 6.45
N ARG A 40 -3.86 0.54 7.03
CA ARG A 40 -5.08 0.30 6.24
C ARG A 40 -5.77 1.65 6.02
N PRO A 41 -5.77 2.21 4.80
CA PRO A 41 -6.45 3.47 4.56
C PRO A 41 -7.94 3.29 4.80
N MET A 42 -8.51 4.15 5.63
CA MET A 42 -9.94 4.24 5.88
C MET A 42 -10.47 5.44 5.09
N TYR A 43 -11.34 5.19 4.14
CA TYR A 43 -11.92 6.23 3.29
C TYR A 43 -13.27 6.66 3.86
N ALA A 44 -13.46 7.97 4.04
CA ALA A 44 -14.75 8.57 4.36
C ALA A 44 -15.30 9.24 3.09
N GLY A 45 -16.44 8.76 2.57
CA GLY A 45 -17.06 9.29 1.36
C GLY A 45 -17.16 8.27 0.22
N ASP A 46 -17.16 8.77 -1.03
CA ASP A 46 -17.24 7.91 -2.22
C ASP A 46 -15.97 7.05 -2.36
N ILE A 47 -16.18 5.73 -2.38
CA ILE A 47 -15.13 4.71 -2.50
C ILE A 47 -15.03 4.12 -3.91
N SER A 48 -15.69 4.73 -4.90
CA SER A 48 -15.66 4.28 -6.31
C SER A 48 -14.24 4.15 -6.89
N GLN A 49 -13.28 4.92 -6.35
CA GLN A 49 -11.87 4.88 -6.75
C GLN A 49 -11.00 3.95 -5.88
N VAL A 50 -11.56 3.38 -4.80
CA VAL A 50 -10.81 2.48 -3.92
C VAL A 50 -10.62 1.15 -4.65
N LYS A 51 -9.39 0.91 -5.07
CA LYS A 51 -8.99 -0.36 -5.69
C LYS A 51 -8.96 -1.47 -4.64
N ASN A 52 -9.03 -2.71 -5.10
CA ASN A 52 -8.93 -3.87 -4.22
C ASN A 52 -7.59 -3.88 -3.49
N ASN A 53 -7.61 -4.16 -2.19
CA ASN A 53 -6.44 -4.39 -1.33
C ASN A 53 -5.47 -3.20 -1.17
N PRO A 54 -5.94 -2.00 -0.79
CA PRO A 54 -5.04 -0.86 -0.60
C PRO A 54 -4.32 -0.96 0.74
N ILE A 55 -3.02 -0.67 0.73
CA ILE A 55 -2.25 -0.33 1.94
C ILE A 55 -1.69 1.07 1.81
N GLY A 56 -1.45 1.73 2.93
CA GLY A 56 -0.86 3.06 2.99
C GLY A 56 0.51 3.01 3.64
N ILE A 57 1.48 3.73 3.10
CA ILE A 57 2.78 3.98 3.72
C ILE A 57 2.91 5.49 3.92
N ARG A 58 3.30 5.91 5.14
CA ARG A 58 3.48 7.34 5.44
C ARG A 58 4.61 7.94 4.59
N GLY A 59 4.40 9.19 4.16
CA GLY A 59 5.29 9.90 3.25
C GLY A 59 4.85 9.81 1.80
N GLU A 60 5.60 10.49 0.93
CA GLU A 60 5.39 10.50 -0.52
C GLU A 60 6.41 9.58 -1.18
N HIS A 61 5.93 8.58 -1.92
CA HIS A 61 6.78 7.53 -2.50
C HIS A 61 6.35 7.17 -3.92
N GLY A 62 7.33 6.75 -4.73
CA GLY A 62 7.13 6.25 -6.11
C GLY A 62 7.38 4.74 -6.19
N PHE A 63 6.44 3.93 -5.70
CA PHE A 63 6.58 2.47 -5.60
C PHE A 63 5.94 1.68 -6.75
N THR A 64 5.29 2.32 -7.72
CA THR A 64 4.70 1.62 -8.87
C THR A 64 5.74 0.76 -9.59
N GLY A 65 5.41 -0.52 -9.83
CA GLY A 65 6.31 -1.51 -10.43
C GLY A 65 7.31 -2.15 -9.47
N LYS A 66 7.34 -1.74 -8.20
CA LYS A 66 8.20 -2.35 -7.17
C LYS A 66 7.57 -3.62 -6.60
N THR A 67 8.45 -4.50 -6.12
CA THR A 67 8.07 -5.67 -5.33
C THR A 67 7.94 -5.26 -3.87
N ILE A 68 6.85 -5.69 -3.24
CA ILE A 68 6.63 -5.60 -1.80
C ILE A 68 6.67 -6.99 -1.17
N GLU A 69 7.31 -7.07 -0.02
CA GLU A 69 7.40 -8.25 0.83
C GLU A 69 6.68 -7.96 2.15
N PHE A 70 5.83 -8.87 2.61
CA PHE A 70 5.21 -8.79 3.94
C PHE A 70 6.11 -9.48 4.96
N LEU A 71 6.31 -8.85 6.11
CA LEU A 71 7.24 -9.28 7.16
C LEU A 71 6.52 -9.82 8.40
#